data_AF-A0A061IU52-F1
#
_entry.id   AF-A0A061IU52-F1
#
_cell.length_a   1.000
_cell.length_b   1.000
_cell.length_c   1.000
_cell.angle_alpha   90.00
_cell.angle_beta   90.00
_cell.angle_gamma   90.00
#
_symmetry.space_group_name_H-M   'P 1'
#
loop_
_entity.id
_entity.type
_entity.pdbx_description
1 polymer ?
#
loop_
_entity_poly.entity_id
_entity_poly.type
_entity_poly.pdbx_seq_one_letter_code
_entity_poly.pdbx_strand_id
1 'polypeptide(L)'
;MEHAAFSLLHRRLTALGFDAWDAVAEEDVCAGAPHCYAEFMRAILSAFPRETAALMRKYPWLCVEGEDGALASAVLRLLSLEGGCRTGIKPTQFRERKYAAAKINICINLCDMLSRLATRGEGTRRPRAAGKKVGAAKASPSSITCEASTLLLNARLTDLNGRKKELAHLNRM
;
A
#
# COMPACT_ATOMS: atom_id res chain seq x y z
N MET A 1 0.16 -10.39 -25.60
CA MET A 1 0.93 -10.33 -24.33
C MET A 1 0.34 -9.30 -23.37
N GLU A 2 -0.16 -8.16 -23.87
CA GLU A 2 -0.74 -7.08 -23.04
C GLU A 2 -1.98 -7.50 -22.25
N HIS A 3 -2.85 -8.34 -22.83
CA HIS A 3 -4.07 -8.82 -22.16
C HIS A 3 -3.78 -9.61 -20.87
N ALA A 4 -2.74 -10.45 -20.84
CA ALA A 4 -2.39 -11.21 -19.63
C ALA A 4 -1.87 -10.31 -18.50
N ALA A 5 -1.10 -9.27 -18.85
CA ALA A 5 -0.62 -8.29 -17.90
C ALA A 5 -1.76 -7.41 -17.36
N PHE A 6 -2.71 -7.03 -18.21
CA PHE A 6 -3.91 -6.30 -17.79
C PHE A 6 -4.77 -7.15 -16.85
N SER A 7 -5.07 -8.40 -17.20
CA SER A 7 -5.85 -9.30 -16.32
C SER A 7 -5.18 -9.50 -14.96
N LEU A 8 -3.84 -9.58 -14.93
CA LEU A 8 -3.08 -9.63 -13.68
C LEU A 8 -3.22 -8.35 -12.86
N LEU A 9 -3.07 -7.18 -13.50
CA LEU A 9 -3.24 -5.88 -12.85
C LEU A 9 -4.66 -5.72 -12.30
N HIS A 10 -5.68 -6.03 -13.11
CA HIS A 10 -7.08 -6.00 -12.70
C HIS A 10 -7.32 -6.86 -11.46
N ARG A 11 -6.91 -8.14 -11.50
CA ARG A 11 -7.03 -9.04 -10.33
C ARG A 11 -6.37 -8.47 -9.07
N ARG A 12 -5.19 -7.87 -9.21
CA ARG A 12 -4.48 -7.25 -8.07
C ARG A 12 -5.22 -6.03 -7.53
N LEU A 13 -5.67 -5.14 -8.41
CA LEU A 13 -6.44 -3.95 -8.03
C LEU A 13 -7.75 -4.34 -7.33
N THR A 14 -8.48 -5.33 -7.86
CA THR A 14 -9.67 -5.87 -7.19
C THR A 14 -9.35 -6.45 -5.82
N ALA A 15 -8.24 -7.19 -5.68
CA ALA A 15 -7.81 -7.74 -4.39
C ALA A 15 -7.39 -6.67 -3.37
N LEU A 16 -6.94 -5.51 -3.85
CA LEU A 16 -6.64 -4.33 -3.03
C LEU A 16 -7.89 -3.50 -2.71
N GLY A 17 -9.06 -3.87 -3.25
CA GLY A 17 -10.32 -3.17 -3.02
C GLY A 17 -10.56 -1.97 -3.93
N PHE A 18 -9.90 -1.88 -5.08
CA PHE A 18 -10.21 -0.85 -6.07
C PHE A 18 -11.65 -1.05 -6.60
N ASP A 19 -12.49 -0.03 -6.42
CA ASP A 19 -13.92 -0.03 -6.66
C ASP A 19 -14.36 0.96 -7.75
N ALA A 20 -13.49 1.88 -8.15
CA ALA A 20 -13.76 2.88 -9.20
C ALA A 20 -13.67 2.33 -10.64
N TRP A 21 -13.98 1.04 -10.84
CA TRP A 21 -14.00 0.44 -12.18
C TRP A 21 -15.04 1.10 -13.09
N ASP A 22 -16.14 1.61 -12.53
CA ASP A 22 -17.17 2.34 -13.29
C ASP A 22 -16.67 3.68 -13.87
N ALA A 23 -15.59 4.24 -13.30
CA ALA A 23 -14.97 5.48 -13.76
C ALA A 23 -13.82 5.24 -14.75
N VAL A 24 -13.40 3.98 -14.94
CA VAL A 24 -12.26 3.61 -15.80
C VAL A 24 -12.73 2.71 -16.92
N ALA A 25 -12.86 3.28 -18.12
CA ALA A 25 -13.21 2.53 -19.32
C ALA A 25 -12.07 1.58 -19.72
N GLU A 26 -12.39 0.32 -20.05
CA GLU A 26 -11.40 -0.66 -20.51
C GLU A 26 -10.70 -0.17 -21.78
N GLU A 27 -11.42 0.52 -22.65
CA GLU A 27 -10.91 1.13 -23.87
C GLU A 27 -9.82 2.18 -23.56
N ASP A 28 -10.00 2.99 -22.52
CA ASP A 28 -9.01 4.00 -22.12
C ASP A 28 -7.76 3.36 -21.53
N VAL A 29 -7.91 2.27 -20.78
CA VAL A 29 -6.77 1.49 -20.28
C VAL A 29 -6.02 0.86 -21.45
N CYS A 30 -6.72 0.22 -22.38
CA CYS A 30 -6.11 -0.39 -23.56
C CYS A 30 -5.44 0.64 -24.48
N ALA A 31 -6.04 1.83 -24.61
CA ALA A 31 -5.47 2.97 -25.31
C ALA A 31 -4.30 3.63 -24.55
N GLY A 32 -4.01 3.19 -23.33
CA GLY A 32 -2.90 3.68 -22.53
C GLY A 32 -3.12 5.09 -21.98
N ALA A 33 -4.36 5.50 -21.69
CA ALA A 33 -4.67 6.82 -21.17
C ALA A 33 -3.96 7.07 -19.81
N PRO A 34 -3.15 8.13 -19.67
CA PRO A 34 -2.33 8.33 -18.47
C PRO A 34 -3.11 8.41 -17.14
N HIS A 35 -4.32 8.99 -17.18
CA HIS A 35 -5.13 9.22 -15.98
C HIS A 35 -5.56 7.91 -15.32
N CYS A 36 -5.98 6.90 -16.09
CA CYS A 36 -6.36 5.59 -15.54
C CYS A 36 -5.23 4.98 -14.70
N TYR A 37 -3.99 5.05 -15.22
CA TYR A 37 -2.83 4.50 -14.50
C TYR A 37 -2.41 5.34 -13.31
N ALA A 38 -2.63 6.66 -13.34
CA ALA A 38 -2.41 7.51 -12.18
C ALA A 38 -3.42 7.17 -11.07
N GLU A 39 -4.68 6.93 -11.41
CA GLU A 39 -5.70 6.44 -10.48
C GLU A 39 -5.33 5.07 -9.90
N PHE A 40 -4.89 4.13 -10.74
CA PHE A 40 -4.38 2.84 -10.26
C PHE A 40 -3.21 3.03 -9.28
N MET A 41 -2.25 3.91 -9.58
CA MET A 41 -1.14 4.21 -8.67
C MET A 41 -1.62 4.77 -7.33
N ARG A 42 -2.59 5.69 -7.34
CA ARG A 42 -3.20 6.22 -6.10
C ARG A 42 -3.87 5.12 -5.30
N ALA A 43 -4.69 4.31 -5.94
CA ALA A 43 -5.37 3.19 -5.30
C ALA A 43 -4.37 2.21 -4.66
N ILE A 44 -3.32 1.86 -5.40
CA ILE A 44 -2.25 0.99 -4.90
C ILE A 44 -1.58 1.62 -3.68
N LEU A 45 -1.14 2.88 -3.76
CA LEU A 45 -0.48 3.56 -2.63
C LEU A 45 -1.39 3.67 -1.40
N SER A 46 -2.67 3.95 -1.61
CA SER A 46 -3.67 4.04 -0.54
C SER A 46 -3.98 2.69 0.12
N ALA A 47 -3.86 1.58 -0.62
CA ALA A 47 -4.03 0.24 -0.08
C ALA A 47 -2.86 -0.21 0.85
N PHE A 48 -1.71 0.46 0.80
CA PHE A 48 -0.56 0.22 1.68
C PHE A 48 -0.23 1.46 2.54
N PRO A 49 -1.14 1.91 3.43
CA PRO A 49 -1.02 3.22 4.07
C PRO A 49 0.22 3.36 4.96
N ARG A 50 0.66 2.27 5.61
CA ARG A 50 1.84 2.29 6.49
C ARG A 50 3.13 2.42 5.69
N GLU A 51 3.26 1.63 4.64
CA GLU A 51 4.42 1.60 3.75
C GLU A 51 4.50 2.91 2.98
N THR A 52 3.39 3.36 2.40
CA THR A 52 3.29 4.65 1.72
C THR A 52 3.67 5.80 2.64
N ALA A 53 3.17 5.86 3.87
CA ALA A 53 3.56 6.89 4.83
C ALA A 53 5.05 6.83 5.22
N ALA A 54 5.65 5.63 5.28
CA ALA A 54 7.09 5.49 5.50
C ALA A 54 7.90 6.02 4.31
N LEU A 55 7.45 5.74 3.08
CA LEU A 55 8.07 6.23 1.85
C LEU A 55 7.95 7.75 1.73
N MET A 56 6.79 8.34 2.05
CA MET A 56 6.60 9.79 2.03
C MET A 56 7.49 10.51 3.04
N ARG A 57 7.72 9.91 4.23
CA ARG A 57 8.69 10.45 5.21
C ARG A 57 10.13 10.36 4.72
N LYS A 58 10.49 9.28 4.01
CA LYS A 58 11.82 9.08 3.44
C LYS A 58 12.07 9.96 2.21
N TYR A 59 11.02 10.24 1.44
CA TYR A 59 11.07 10.94 0.17
C TYR A 59 10.05 12.10 0.15
N PRO A 60 10.45 13.31 0.59
CA PRO A 60 9.54 14.46 0.69
C PRO A 60 8.92 14.90 -0.65
N TRP A 61 9.49 14.48 -1.77
CA TRP A 61 8.97 14.74 -3.12
C TRP A 61 7.87 13.75 -3.56
N LEU A 62 7.62 12.68 -2.80
CA LEU A 62 6.53 11.74 -3.07
C LEU A 62 5.20 12.34 -2.59
N CYS A 63 4.40 12.84 -3.53
CA CYS A 63 3.07 13.38 -3.28
C CYS A 63 2.02 12.52 -4.00
N VAL A 64 1.14 11.86 -3.24
CA VAL A 64 0.09 10.97 -3.78
C VAL A 64 -1.07 11.77 -4.38
N GLU A 65 -1.43 12.88 -3.73
CA GLU A 65 -2.52 13.78 -4.13
C GLU A 65 -2.12 14.80 -5.22
N GLY A 66 -0.93 14.64 -5.81
CA GLY A 66 -0.45 15.52 -6.87
C GLY A 66 -1.14 15.27 -8.22
N GLU A 67 -0.84 16.13 -9.20
CA GLU A 67 -1.19 15.92 -10.61
C GLU A 67 -0.64 14.56 -11.11
N ASP A 68 -1.39 13.89 -12.00
CA ASP A 68 -1.04 12.60 -12.58
C ASP A 68 0.41 12.51 -13.08
N GLY A 69 0.89 13.55 -13.79
CA GLY A 69 2.26 13.59 -14.29
C GLY A 69 3.30 13.63 -13.18
N ALA A 70 3.05 14.40 -12.12
CA ALA A 70 3.93 14.49 -10.96
C ALA A 70 3.94 13.18 -10.17
N LEU A 71 2.75 12.58 -9.97
CA LEU A 71 2.61 11.28 -9.32
C LEU A 71 3.38 10.20 -10.10
N ALA A 72 3.16 10.11 -11.42
CA ALA A 72 3.85 9.13 -12.25
C ALA A 72 5.38 9.32 -12.19
N SER A 73 5.85 10.57 -12.26
CA SER A 73 7.27 10.90 -12.11
C SER A 73 7.84 10.42 -10.78
N ALA A 74 7.10 10.66 -9.68
CA ALA A 74 7.47 10.23 -8.35
C ALA A 74 7.50 8.69 -8.24
N VAL A 75 6.48 7.99 -8.75
CA VAL A 75 6.41 6.52 -8.74
C VAL A 75 7.54 5.90 -9.55
N LEU A 76 7.85 6.42 -10.75
CA LEU A 76 8.97 5.93 -11.56
C LEU A 76 10.30 6.08 -10.82
N ARG A 77 10.52 7.23 -10.18
CA ARG A 77 11.70 7.50 -9.36
C ARG A 77 11.75 6.56 -8.15
N LEU A 78 10.63 6.34 -7.49
CA LEU A 78 10.49 5.46 -6.33
C LEU A 78 10.84 4.01 -6.69
N LEU A 79 10.28 3.48 -7.78
CA LEU A 79 10.58 2.14 -8.28
C LEU A 79 12.06 1.95 -8.63
N SER A 80 12.71 3.01 -9.11
CA SER A 80 14.14 2.99 -9.41
C SER A 80 14.99 2.93 -8.13
N LEU A 81 14.58 3.63 -7.07
CA LEU A 81 15.33 3.75 -5.81
C LEU A 81 15.11 2.56 -4.86
N GLU A 82 13.85 2.11 -4.72
CA GLU A 82 13.45 1.07 -3.75
C GLU A 82 13.23 -0.29 -4.39
N GLY A 83 12.78 -0.30 -5.65
CA GLY A 83 12.48 -1.54 -6.39
C GLY A 83 13.69 -2.12 -7.11
N GLY A 84 14.75 -1.33 -7.33
CA GLY A 84 15.86 -1.70 -8.22
C GLY A 84 15.43 -1.92 -9.68
N CYS A 85 14.19 -1.54 -10.03
CA CYS A 85 13.62 -1.75 -11.35
C CYS A 85 13.93 -0.56 -12.25
N ARG A 86 14.57 -0.81 -13.39
CA ARG A 86 14.63 0.18 -14.47
C ARG A 86 13.27 0.22 -15.16
N THR A 87 12.57 1.34 -15.02
CA THR A 87 11.29 1.54 -15.69
C THR A 87 11.52 1.65 -17.19
N GLY A 88 10.74 0.91 -17.99
CA GLY A 88 10.89 0.89 -19.46
C GLY A 88 10.52 2.20 -20.16
N ILE A 89 10.01 3.19 -19.41
CA ILE A 89 9.63 4.51 -19.91
C ILE A 89 10.10 5.62 -18.97
N LYS A 90 10.31 6.80 -19.54
CA LYS A 90 10.60 8.06 -18.84
C LYS A 90 9.31 8.75 -18.37
N PRO A 91 9.38 9.68 -17.41
CA PRO A 91 8.21 10.43 -16.97
C PRO A 91 7.50 11.20 -18.08
N THR A 92 8.25 11.77 -19.03
CA THR A 92 7.66 12.45 -20.20
C THR A 92 6.87 11.50 -21.09
N GLN A 93 7.36 10.27 -21.25
CA GLN A 93 6.71 9.22 -22.04
C GLN A 93 5.45 8.67 -21.36
N PHE A 94 5.34 8.78 -20.03
CA PHE A 94 4.14 8.36 -19.31
C PHE A 94 2.88 9.13 -19.77
N ARG A 95 3.03 10.37 -20.25
CA ARG A 95 1.93 11.17 -20.79
C ARG A 95 1.44 10.68 -22.16
N GLU A 96 2.22 9.85 -22.85
CA GLU A 96 1.85 9.33 -24.17
C GLU A 96 1.02 8.06 -24.07
N ARG A 97 0.04 7.92 -24.97
CA ARG A 97 -0.91 6.80 -25.00
C ARG A 97 -0.30 5.45 -25.42
N LYS A 98 0.73 5.48 -26.27
CA LYS A 98 1.36 4.27 -26.86
C LYS A 98 2.13 3.36 -25.88
N TYR A 99 2.16 3.68 -24.59
CA TYR A 99 2.93 2.97 -23.57
C TYR A 99 2.06 2.18 -22.57
N ALA A 100 0.86 1.75 -22.96
CA ALA A 100 -0.08 1.00 -22.11
C ALA A 100 0.61 -0.17 -21.37
N ALA A 101 1.31 -1.04 -22.09
CA ALA A 101 2.03 -2.18 -21.51
C ALA A 101 3.06 -1.76 -20.44
N ALA A 102 3.80 -0.68 -20.68
CA ALA A 102 4.78 -0.19 -19.71
C ALA A 102 4.08 0.36 -18.45
N LYS A 103 2.97 1.07 -18.60
CA LYS A 103 2.18 1.61 -17.48
C LYS A 103 1.54 0.51 -16.63
N ILE A 104 1.04 -0.55 -17.28
CA ILE A 104 0.57 -1.77 -16.60
C ILE A 104 1.69 -2.35 -15.72
N ASN A 105 2.88 -2.55 -16.30
CA ASN A 105 4.02 -3.10 -15.58
C ASN A 105 4.49 -2.19 -14.43
N ILE A 106 4.41 -0.87 -14.58
CA ILE A 106 4.71 0.07 -13.50
C ILE A 106 3.76 -0.15 -12.32
N CYS A 107 2.46 -0.30 -12.56
CA CYS A 107 1.48 -0.54 -11.51
C CYS A 107 1.72 -1.90 -10.83
N ILE A 108 1.98 -2.95 -11.60
CA ILE A 108 2.33 -4.29 -11.09
C ILE A 108 3.57 -4.23 -10.19
N ASN A 109 4.64 -3.58 -10.66
CA ASN A 109 5.89 -3.43 -9.91
C ASN A 109 5.70 -2.62 -8.63
N LEU A 110 4.83 -1.60 -8.66
CA LEU A 110 4.47 -0.82 -7.48
C LEU A 110 3.78 -1.69 -6.42
N CYS A 111 2.79 -2.51 -6.83
CA CYS A 111 2.16 -3.48 -5.94
C CYS A 111 3.18 -4.44 -5.32
N ASP A 112 4.08 -5.01 -6.14
CA ASP A 112 5.08 -5.97 -5.66
C ASP A 112 6.07 -5.34 -4.69
N MET A 113 6.52 -4.12 -4.99
CA MET A 113 7.42 -3.38 -4.10
C MET A 113 6.78 -3.10 -2.74
N LEU A 114 5.53 -2.59 -2.72
CA LEU A 114 4.84 -2.30 -1.47
C LEU A 114 4.53 -3.57 -0.68
N SER A 115 4.14 -4.66 -1.35
CA SER A 115 3.91 -5.97 -0.71
C SER A 115 5.19 -6.52 -0.05
N ARG A 116 6.35 -6.36 -0.70
CA ARG A 116 7.66 -6.72 -0.10
C ARG A 116 8.01 -5.85 1.10
N LEU A 117 7.66 -4.56 1.07
CA LEU A 117 7.88 -3.67 2.20
C LEU A 117 6.98 -4.04 3.40
N ALA A 118 5.73 -4.38 3.14
CA ALA A 118 4.77 -4.81 4.17
C ALA A 118 5.25 -6.08 4.88
N THR A 119 5.67 -7.09 4.12
CA THR A 119 6.20 -8.36 4.69
C THR A 119 7.51 -8.18 5.45
N ARG A 120 8.37 -7.23 5.05
CA ARG A 120 9.61 -6.89 5.78
C ARG A 120 9.34 -6.16 7.10
N GLY A 121 8.28 -5.35 7.17
CA GLY A 121 7.91 -4.61 8.37
C GLY A 121 7.47 -5.51 9.54
N GLU A 122 6.88 -6.67 9.25
CA GLU A 122 6.41 -7.61 10.26
C GLU A 122 7.54 -8.41 10.93
N GLY A 123 8.67 -8.60 10.25
CA GLY A 123 9.83 -9.37 10.74
C GLY A 123 10.69 -8.68 11.80
N THR A 124 10.46 -7.40 12.10
CA THR A 124 11.30 -6.63 13.05
C THR A 124 10.78 -6.64 14.50
N ARG A 125 9.75 -7.45 14.82
CA ARG A 125 9.45 -7.83 16.20
C ARG A 125 10.25 -9.08 16.59
N ARG A 126 11.57 -8.97 16.62
CA ARG A 126 12.41 -9.96 17.28
C ARG A 126 12.36 -9.66 18.80
N PRO A 127 11.91 -10.58 19.68
CA PRO A 127 12.03 -10.37 21.11
C PRO A 127 13.52 -10.20 21.42
N ARG A 128 13.86 -9.04 21.98
CA ARG A 128 15.21 -8.70 22.42
C ARG A 128 15.50 -9.59 23.64
N ALA A 129 15.98 -10.82 23.38
CA ALA A 129 16.44 -11.72 24.41
C ALA A 129 17.66 -11.07 25.08
N ALA A 130 17.43 -10.50 26.25
CA ALA A 130 18.47 -10.04 27.14
C ALA A 130 19.36 -11.24 27.50
N GLY A 131 20.66 -11.11 27.26
CA GLY A 131 21.63 -12.08 27.73
C GLY A 131 21.64 -12.12 29.25
N LYS A 132 21.42 -13.31 29.83
CA LYS A 132 21.98 -13.69 31.12
C LYS A 132 22.21 -15.20 31.12
N LYS A 133 23.43 -15.58 31.50
CA LYS A 133 23.96 -16.94 31.52
C LYS A 133 23.33 -17.80 32.63
N VAL A 134 23.47 -19.11 32.43
CA VAL A 134 23.53 -20.24 33.39
C VAL A 134 22.21 -20.79 33.93
N GLY A 135 22.05 -22.12 33.78
CA GLY A 135 21.30 -22.95 34.73
C GLY A 135 20.20 -23.81 34.09
N ALA A 136 20.40 -25.13 34.08
CA ALA A 136 19.47 -26.14 33.61
C ALA A 136 18.17 -26.21 34.43
N ALA A 137 17.03 -26.46 33.77
CA ALA A 137 15.99 -27.42 34.18
C ALA A 137 14.78 -27.42 33.22
N LYS A 138 14.26 -28.62 32.96
CA LYS A 138 12.99 -28.96 32.28
C LYS A 138 11.79 -28.14 32.78
N ALA A 139 10.94 -27.67 31.86
CA ALA A 139 9.48 -27.89 31.83
C ALA A 139 8.79 -26.97 30.81
N SER A 140 8.11 -27.55 29.82
CA SER A 140 6.91 -26.95 29.20
C SER A 140 5.73 -27.14 30.18
N PRO A 141 4.67 -26.30 30.23
CA PRO A 141 3.79 -26.06 29.07
C PRO A 141 3.10 -24.67 28.96
N SER A 142 2.41 -24.52 27.82
CA SER A 142 1.25 -23.65 27.53
C SER A 142 1.41 -22.12 27.57
N SER A 143 1.54 -21.52 26.37
CA SER A 143 1.37 -20.09 26.13
C SER A 143 -0.11 -19.72 26.08
N ILE A 144 -0.64 -19.25 27.20
CA ILE A 144 -1.87 -18.46 27.28
C ILE A 144 -1.52 -17.03 26.87
N THR A 145 -2.02 -16.55 25.74
CA THR A 145 -2.11 -15.11 25.42
C THR A 145 -3.17 -14.89 24.33
N CYS A 146 -4.43 -15.18 24.68
CA CYS A 146 -5.58 -14.77 23.86
C CYS A 146 -6.43 -13.68 24.56
N GLU A 147 -6.34 -13.52 25.88
CA GLU A 147 -7.21 -12.60 26.63
C GLU A 147 -6.70 -11.15 26.75
N ALA A 148 -5.38 -10.92 26.69
CA ALA A 148 -4.84 -9.56 26.77
C ALA A 148 -5.19 -8.72 25.53
N SER A 149 -5.27 -9.37 24.37
CA SER A 149 -5.60 -8.72 23.09
C SER A 149 -7.09 -8.33 23.00
N THR A 150 -7.99 -9.16 23.55
CA THR A 150 -9.43 -8.86 23.58
C THR A 150 -9.75 -7.72 24.55
N LEU A 151 -9.08 -7.65 25.70
CA LEU A 151 -9.24 -6.54 26.64
C LEU A 151 -8.78 -5.20 26.03
N LEU A 152 -7.67 -5.19 25.30
CA LEU A 152 -7.15 -3.96 24.68
C LEU A 152 -8.02 -3.50 23.50
N LEU A 153 -8.58 -4.42 22.72
CA LEU A 153 -9.54 -4.10 21.66
C LEU A 153 -10.85 -3.57 22.24
N ASN A 154 -11.38 -4.18 23.30
CA ASN A 154 -12.60 -3.73 23.95
C ASN A 154 -12.45 -2.32 24.56
N ALA A 155 -11.32 -2.03 25.20
CA ALA A 155 -11.03 -0.68 25.72
C ALA A 155 -10.94 0.38 24.62
N ARG A 156 -10.43 0.03 23.45
CA ARG A 156 -10.35 0.94 22.29
C ARG A 156 -11.72 1.17 21.64
N LEU A 157 -12.58 0.16 21.68
CA LEU A 157 -13.93 0.22 21.12
C LEU A 157 -14.88 1.04 22.01
N THR A 158 -14.71 0.97 23.33
CA THR A 158 -15.44 1.83 24.28
C THR A 158 -15.03 3.30 24.16
N ASP A 159 -13.74 3.59 23.99
CA ASP A 159 -13.24 4.95 23.76
C ASP A 159 -13.82 5.58 22.49
N LEU A 160 -13.80 4.84 21.36
CA LEU A 160 -14.37 5.31 20.10
C LEU A 160 -15.89 5.55 20.18
N ASN A 161 -16.61 4.69 20.90
CA ASN A 161 -18.04 4.88 21.11
C ASN A 161 -18.35 6.09 22.01
N GLY A 162 -17.49 6.40 22.98
CA GLY A 162 -17.60 7.62 23.79
C GLY A 162 -17.46 8.87 22.92
N ARG A 163 -16.39 8.95 22.12
CA ARG A 163 -16.13 10.08 21.21
C ARG A 163 -17.23 10.26 20.16
N LYS A 164 -17.81 9.16 19.65
CA LYS A 164 -18.95 9.21 18.73
C LYS A 164 -20.19 9.82 19.38
N LYS A 165 -20.46 9.52 20.66
CA LYS A 165 -21.59 10.11 21.39
C LYS A 165 -21.40 11.60 21.65
N GLU A 166 -20.19 12.03 22.00
CA GLU A 166 -19.88 13.46 22.16
C GLU A 166 -20.08 14.25 20.87
N LEU A 167 -19.63 13.69 19.73
CA LEU A 167 -19.87 14.28 18.40
C LEU A 167 -21.36 14.33 18.03
N ALA A 168 -22.14 13.31 18.41
CA ALA A 168 -23.59 13.31 18.18
C ALA A 168 -24.32 14.34 19.05
N HIS A 169 -23.79 14.70 20.21
CA HIS A 169 -24.34 15.75 21.07
C HIS A 169 -24.00 17.16 20.58
N LEU A 170 -22.84 17.36 19.93
CA LEU A 170 -22.46 18.64 19.33
C LEU A 170 -23.26 18.98 18.06
N ASN A 171 -23.80 17.98 17.36
CA ASN A 171 -24.63 18.17 16.16
C ASN A 171 -26.14 18.40 16.47
N ARG A 172 -26.52 18.54 17.74
CA ARG A 172 -27.91 18.78 18.18
C ARG A 172 -28.12 20.13 18.89
N MET A 173 -27.10 21.00 18.91
CA MET A 173 -27.25 22.42 19.22
C MET A 173 -27.22 23.21 17.92
#